data_AF-A0A9W8M8I3-F1
#
_entry.id   AF-A0A9W8M8I3-F1
#
_cell.length_a   1.000
_cell.length_b   1.000
_cell.length_c   1.000
_cell.angle_alpha   90.00
_cell.angle_beta   90.00
_cell.angle_gamma   90.00
#
_symmetry.space_group_name_H-M   'P 1'
#
loop_
_entity.id
_entity.type
_entity.pdbx_description
1 polymer ?
#
loop_
_entity_poly.entity_id
_entity_poly.type
_entity_poly.pdbx_seq_one_letter_code
_entity_poly.pdbx_strand_id
1 'polypeptide(L)'
;MRETRASVLQAKMMKRRVKEAKAKGDSQLPIAAVPKGSFRELLWISCTRPLILLTTEPIVLAMSLWLAFAWGVFYCMIGSIPLVFRSLHGFSSGQIGTVNVTMLVAVLVGYLTTLLQEKIYLKKFHQRSVEARLYMCCVAGIGFPVSVFMFAWFSRPGVHWMLLCFSITIYYWSMFTIYLAVFTYLADCYTTFASSALAGQSMLRNALGGVFPFFTVKMYDKLGYTWSNTIFACLALLLAPIPFVIFFTGPRIRKHSGRCIHD
;
A
#
# COMPACT_ATOMS: atom_id res chain seq x y z
N MET A 1 2.50 -32.81 -1.19
CA MET A 1 2.41 -31.54 -1.94
C MET A 1 3.79 -31.15 -2.45
N ARG A 2 3.94 -30.82 -3.75
CA ARG A 2 5.18 -30.28 -4.33
C ARG A 2 5.38 -28.85 -3.81
N GLU A 3 6.44 -28.59 -3.05
CA GLU A 3 6.77 -27.23 -2.59
C GLU A 3 7.24 -26.35 -3.76
N THR A 4 6.61 -25.20 -3.93
CA THR A 4 6.83 -24.26 -5.05
C THR A 4 7.72 -23.06 -4.68
N ARG A 5 8.11 -22.91 -3.40
CA ARG A 5 8.95 -21.78 -2.96
C ARG A 5 10.40 -21.95 -3.42
N ALA A 6 10.83 -21.07 -4.33
CA ALA A 6 12.19 -21.03 -4.86
C ALA A 6 13.27 -20.99 -3.75
N SER A 7 13.05 -20.22 -2.67
CA SER A 7 13.99 -20.13 -1.56
C SER A 7 14.20 -21.46 -0.82
N VAL A 8 13.15 -22.29 -0.71
CA VAL A 8 13.20 -23.59 -0.02
C VAL A 8 13.78 -24.67 -0.94
N LEU A 9 13.41 -24.64 -2.22
CA LEU A 9 14.01 -25.49 -3.25
C LEU A 9 15.51 -25.23 -3.40
N GLN A 10 15.94 -23.96 -3.45
CA GLN A 10 17.35 -23.59 -3.45
C GLN A 10 18.05 -24.07 -2.18
N ALA A 11 17.45 -23.89 -1.00
CA ALA A 11 18.02 -24.42 0.25
C ALA A 11 18.14 -25.95 0.27
N LYS A 12 17.18 -26.67 -0.31
CA LYS A 12 17.17 -28.15 -0.37
C LYS A 12 18.17 -28.68 -1.41
N MET A 13 18.24 -28.07 -2.59
CA MET A 13 19.25 -28.35 -3.61
C MET A 13 20.65 -28.02 -3.10
N MET A 14 20.79 -26.95 -2.32
CA MET A 14 22.05 -26.55 -1.72
C MET A 14 22.51 -27.53 -0.65
N LYS A 15 21.61 -28.00 0.23
CA LYS A 15 21.93 -29.07 1.19
C LYS A 15 22.39 -30.36 0.51
N ARG A 16 21.81 -30.71 -0.65
CA ARG A 16 22.26 -31.85 -1.46
C ARG A 16 23.64 -31.61 -2.04
N ARG A 17 23.87 -30.46 -2.66
CA ARG A 17 25.18 -30.06 -3.23
C ARG A 17 26.28 -29.97 -2.19
N VAL A 18 25.99 -29.48 -0.99
CA VAL A 18 26.94 -29.46 0.14
C VAL A 18 27.27 -30.87 0.65
N LYS A 19 26.28 -31.79 0.65
CA LYS A 19 26.50 -33.20 1.04
C LYS A 19 27.33 -33.93 0.00
N GLU A 20 27.09 -33.67 -1.29
CA GLU A 20 27.87 -34.21 -2.42
C GLU A 20 29.29 -33.63 -2.47
N ALA A 21 29.47 -32.33 -2.21
CA ALA A 21 30.78 -31.69 -2.13
C ALA A 21 31.62 -32.22 -0.95
N LYS A 22 30.99 -32.45 0.22
CA LYS A 22 31.64 -33.12 1.36
C LYS A 22 32.06 -34.55 1.06
N ALA A 23 31.31 -35.27 0.23
CA ALA A 23 31.67 -36.64 -0.17
C ALA A 23 32.82 -36.68 -1.19
N LYS A 24 33.03 -35.59 -1.96
CA LYS A 24 34.11 -35.45 -2.95
C LYS A 24 35.39 -34.78 -2.43
N GLY A 25 35.44 -34.36 -1.18
CA GLY A 25 36.64 -33.75 -0.59
C GLY A 25 36.99 -32.37 -1.13
N ASP A 26 36.01 -31.64 -1.68
CA ASP A 26 36.24 -30.35 -2.32
C ASP A 26 35.95 -29.20 -1.33
N SER A 27 36.95 -28.33 -1.09
CA SER A 27 36.94 -27.30 -0.04
C SER A 27 36.20 -26.00 -0.40
N GLN A 28 35.60 -25.89 -1.60
CA GLN A 28 34.86 -24.69 -1.99
C GLN A 28 33.35 -24.90 -1.87
N LEU A 29 32.82 -24.59 -0.69
CA LEU A 29 31.38 -24.54 -0.43
C LEU A 29 30.79 -23.27 -1.07
N PRO A 30 29.76 -23.35 -1.94
CA PRO A 30 29.18 -22.15 -2.54
C PRO A 30 28.40 -21.34 -1.48
N ILE A 31 28.54 -20.03 -1.57
CA ILE A 31 28.07 -19.03 -0.62
C ILE A 31 26.57 -18.80 -0.83
N ALA A 32 25.76 -19.14 0.18
CA ALA A 32 24.55 -18.42 0.61
C ALA A 32 23.86 -19.27 1.69
N ALA A 33 24.33 -19.13 2.93
CA ALA A 33 23.70 -19.75 4.08
C ALA A 33 22.30 -19.15 4.27
N VAL A 34 21.26 -20.00 4.24
CA VAL A 34 20.00 -19.69 4.93
C VAL A 34 20.40 -19.41 6.39
N PRO A 35 20.13 -18.23 6.96
CA PRO A 35 20.58 -17.93 8.30
C PRO A 35 19.92 -18.93 9.25
N LYS A 36 20.72 -19.87 9.75
CA LYS A 36 20.40 -20.68 10.93
C LYS A 36 20.68 -19.81 12.15
N GLY A 37 19.99 -18.68 12.25
CA GLY A 37 20.03 -17.85 13.45
C GLY A 37 19.23 -18.53 14.56
N SER A 38 19.61 -18.29 15.81
CA SER A 38 18.74 -18.60 16.95
C SER A 38 17.37 -17.93 16.75
N PHE A 39 16.28 -18.49 17.29
CA PHE A 39 14.94 -17.89 17.16
C PHE A 39 14.92 -16.40 17.53
N ARG A 40 15.70 -16.02 18.56
CA ARG A 40 15.89 -14.63 18.98
C ARG A 40 16.59 -13.77 17.93
N GLU A 41 17.57 -14.32 17.23
CA GLU A 41 18.32 -13.65 16.17
C GLU A 41 17.47 -13.50 14.90
N LEU A 42 16.71 -14.54 14.53
CA LEU A 42 15.76 -14.47 13.43
C LEU A 42 14.65 -13.46 13.71
N LEU A 43 14.13 -13.39 14.94
CA LEU A 43 13.18 -12.36 15.37
C LEU A 43 13.80 -10.96 15.30
N TRP A 44 15.01 -10.79 15.83
CA TRP A 44 15.72 -9.51 15.80
C TRP A 44 15.92 -9.02 14.37
N ILE A 45 16.42 -9.89 13.50
CA ILE A 45 16.62 -9.62 12.07
C ILE A 45 15.30 -9.30 11.38
N SER A 46 14.23 -10.03 11.69
CA SER A 46 12.90 -9.82 11.08
C SER A 46 12.26 -8.50 11.50
N CYS A 47 12.53 -7.99 12.70
CA CYS A 47 12.00 -6.71 13.18
C CYS A 47 12.88 -5.51 12.80
N THR A 48 14.21 -5.68 12.80
CA THR A 48 15.15 -4.58 12.51
C THR A 48 15.30 -4.31 11.03
N ARG A 49 15.30 -5.33 10.16
CA ARG A 49 15.44 -5.13 8.71
C ARG A 49 14.35 -4.25 8.10
N PRO A 50 13.06 -4.43 8.41
CA PRO A 50 12.02 -3.52 7.94
C PRO A 50 12.23 -2.06 8.35
N LEU A 51 12.65 -1.81 9.60
CA LEU A 51 12.93 -0.47 10.11
C LEU A 51 14.14 0.17 9.42
N ILE A 52 15.21 -0.61 9.23
CA ILE A 52 16.40 -0.17 8.50
C ILE A 52 16.02 0.14 7.05
N LEU A 53 15.29 -0.74 6.38
CA LEU A 53 14.89 -0.51 4.98
C LEU A 53 14.00 0.72 4.85
N LEU A 54 13.06 0.90 5.78
CA LEU A 54 12.18 2.07 5.83
C LEU A 54 12.94 3.38 6.02
N THR A 55 14.04 3.39 6.79
CA THR A 55 14.82 4.61 7.07
C THR A 55 15.96 4.86 6.09
N THR A 56 16.51 3.80 5.48
CA THR A 56 17.65 3.90 4.55
C THR A 56 17.23 4.04 3.09
N GLU A 57 16.05 3.53 2.71
CA GLU A 57 15.56 3.59 1.33
C GLU A 57 14.47 4.68 1.19
N PRO A 58 14.78 5.82 0.55
CA PRO A 58 13.85 6.95 0.45
C PRO A 58 12.59 6.63 -0.34
N ILE A 59 12.67 5.70 -1.32
CA ILE A 59 11.51 5.23 -2.09
C ILE A 59 10.52 4.49 -1.19
N VAL A 60 11.04 3.57 -0.36
CA VAL A 60 10.22 2.77 0.57
C VAL A 60 9.58 3.70 1.60
N LEU A 61 10.33 4.65 2.14
CA LEU A 61 9.83 5.62 3.11
C LEU A 61 8.68 6.45 2.52
N ALA A 62 8.90 7.08 1.35
CA ALA A 62 7.93 7.97 0.74
C ALA A 62 6.62 7.24 0.36
N MET A 63 6.72 6.07 -0.27
CA MET A 63 5.55 5.25 -0.62
C MET A 63 4.83 4.70 0.61
N SER A 64 5.59 4.23 1.61
CA SER A 64 5.00 3.73 2.85
C SER A 64 4.32 4.84 3.64
N LEU A 65 4.91 6.03 3.71
CA LEU A 65 4.34 7.18 4.42
C LEU A 65 3.05 7.65 3.75
N TRP A 66 3.05 7.77 2.43
CA TRP A 66 1.85 8.12 1.68
C TRP A 66 0.73 7.10 1.87
N LEU A 67 1.04 5.81 1.76
CA LEU A 67 0.06 4.74 1.95
C LEU A 67 -0.42 4.67 3.41
N ALA A 68 0.47 4.89 4.38
CA ALA A 68 0.11 4.90 5.79
C ALA A 68 -0.80 6.09 6.13
N PHE A 69 -0.57 7.27 5.53
CA PHE A 69 -1.48 8.40 5.61
C PHE A 69 -2.86 8.07 5.01
N ALA A 70 -2.89 7.51 3.80
CA ALA A 70 -4.15 7.10 3.15
C ALA A 70 -4.93 6.08 4.01
N TRP A 71 -4.22 5.17 4.68
CA TRP A 71 -4.82 4.21 5.60
C TRP A 71 -5.33 4.84 6.90
N GLY A 72 -4.64 5.85 7.43
CA GLY A 72 -5.13 6.66 8.53
C GLY A 72 -6.47 7.32 8.18
N VAL A 73 -6.55 7.98 7.03
CA VAL A 73 -7.79 8.58 6.50
C VAL A 73 -8.89 7.53 6.30
N PHE A 74 -8.54 6.31 5.87
CA PHE A 74 -9.49 5.20 5.76
C PHE A 74 -10.17 4.87 7.08
N TYR A 75 -9.44 4.79 8.19
CA TYR A 75 -10.07 4.59 9.49
C TYR A 75 -10.92 5.78 9.93
N CYS A 76 -10.51 7.02 9.62
CA CYS A 76 -11.33 8.20 9.88
C CYS A 76 -12.66 8.16 9.11
N MET A 77 -12.62 7.70 7.86
CA MET A 77 -13.78 7.56 6.99
C MET A 77 -14.72 6.45 7.45
N ILE A 78 -14.20 5.31 7.93
CA ILE A 78 -15.03 4.24 8.51
C ILE A 78 -15.90 4.78 9.65
N GLY A 79 -15.35 5.64 10.51
CA GLY A 79 -16.12 6.29 11.58
C GLY A 79 -17.06 7.38 11.07
N SER A 80 -16.62 8.19 10.09
CA SER A 80 -17.39 9.34 9.60
C SER A 80 -18.58 8.94 8.75
N ILE A 81 -18.50 7.91 7.89
CA ILE A 81 -19.56 7.55 6.94
C ILE A 81 -20.87 7.21 7.66
N PRO A 82 -20.92 6.25 8.61
CA PRO A 82 -22.15 5.94 9.35
C PRO A 82 -22.76 7.16 10.03
N LEU A 83 -21.91 8.02 10.59
CA LEU A 83 -22.33 9.17 11.37
C LEU A 83 -22.94 10.25 10.45
N VAL A 84 -22.31 10.53 9.30
CA VAL A 84 -22.82 11.45 8.28
C VAL A 84 -24.20 10.99 7.78
N PHE A 85 -24.36 9.72 7.43
CA PHE A 85 -25.65 9.20 6.95
C PHE A 85 -26.73 9.17 8.05
N ARG A 86 -26.35 8.92 9.31
CA ARG A 86 -27.29 8.95 10.44
C ARG A 86 -27.74 10.38 10.76
N SER A 87 -26.81 11.32 10.85
CA SER A 87 -27.10 12.70 11.26
C SER A 87 -27.72 13.56 10.17
N LEU A 88 -27.32 13.39 8.90
CA LEU A 88 -27.85 14.22 7.80
C LEU A 88 -29.07 13.61 7.12
N HIS A 89 -29.13 12.28 6.98
CA HIS A 89 -30.21 11.59 6.25
C HIS A 89 -31.18 10.81 7.13
N GLY A 90 -30.92 10.72 8.45
CA GLY A 90 -31.79 9.97 9.36
C GLY A 90 -31.84 8.47 9.07
N PHE A 91 -30.82 7.92 8.41
CA PHE A 91 -30.82 6.51 8.01
C PHE A 91 -30.84 5.57 9.21
N SER A 92 -31.62 4.48 9.10
CA SER A 92 -31.61 3.40 10.07
C SER A 92 -30.31 2.59 9.99
N SER A 93 -29.97 1.84 11.05
CA SER A 93 -28.75 1.02 11.07
C SER A 93 -28.68 0.03 9.90
N GLY A 94 -29.82 -0.50 9.45
CA GLY A 94 -29.89 -1.38 8.28
C GLY A 94 -29.57 -0.65 6.97
N GLN A 95 -30.08 0.58 6.79
CA GLN A 95 -29.78 1.41 5.61
C GLN A 95 -28.31 1.83 5.57
N ILE A 96 -27.69 2.13 6.71
CA ILE A 96 -26.23 2.39 6.78
C ILE A 96 -25.45 1.15 6.33
N GLY A 97 -25.91 -0.04 6.68
CA GLY A 97 -25.36 -1.31 6.18
C GLY A 97 -25.36 -1.40 4.66
N THR A 98 -26.41 -0.89 3.99
CA THR A 98 -26.48 -0.86 2.52
C THR A 98 -25.45 0.07 1.88
N VAL A 99 -25.06 1.15 2.57
CA VAL A 99 -23.98 2.05 2.09
C VAL A 99 -22.66 1.28 1.98
N ASN A 100 -22.40 0.27 2.81
CA ASN A 100 -21.18 -0.54 2.70
C ASN A 100 -21.11 -1.38 1.41
N VAL A 101 -22.24 -1.58 0.70
CA VAL A 101 -22.22 -2.20 -0.64
C VAL A 101 -21.40 -1.36 -1.62
N THR A 102 -21.31 -0.05 -1.43
CA THR A 102 -20.43 0.83 -2.23
C THR A 102 -18.96 0.42 -2.16
N MET A 103 -18.52 -0.15 -1.04
CA MET A 103 -17.17 -0.71 -0.88
C MET A 103 -16.98 -1.94 -1.76
N LEU A 104 -17.95 -2.85 -1.80
CA LEU A 104 -17.89 -4.03 -2.66
C LEU A 104 -17.80 -3.64 -4.14
N VAL A 105 -18.66 -2.70 -4.58
CA VAL A 105 -18.65 -2.18 -5.95
C VAL A 105 -17.29 -1.54 -6.28
N ALA A 106 -16.75 -0.73 -5.37
CA ALA A 106 -15.46 -0.09 -5.55
C ALA A 106 -14.30 -1.09 -5.69
N VAL A 107 -14.30 -2.17 -4.88
CA VAL A 107 -13.29 -3.23 -4.95
C VAL A 107 -13.39 -4.01 -6.25
N LEU A 108 -14.59 -4.32 -6.73
CA LEU A 108 -14.79 -5.00 -8.02
C LEU A 108 -14.26 -4.15 -9.18
N VAL A 109 -14.62 -2.85 -9.21
CA VAL A 109 -14.10 -1.92 -10.21
C VAL A 109 -12.58 -1.80 -10.09
N GLY A 110 -12.05 -1.74 -8.86
CA GLY A 110 -10.62 -1.68 -8.58
C GLY A 110 -9.88 -2.89 -9.15
N TYR A 111 -10.40 -4.09 -8.91
CA TYR A 111 -9.86 -5.34 -9.43
C TYR A 111 -9.86 -5.39 -10.97
N LEU A 112 -10.95 -4.95 -11.62
CA LEU A 112 -10.98 -4.83 -13.09
C LEU A 112 -9.92 -3.85 -13.60
N THR A 113 -9.73 -2.73 -12.89
CA THR A 113 -8.73 -1.72 -13.23
C THR A 113 -7.31 -2.29 -13.12
N THR A 114 -7.05 -3.13 -12.12
CA THR A 114 -5.74 -3.76 -11.92
C THR A 114 -5.44 -4.83 -12.97
N LEU A 115 -6.45 -5.56 -13.46
CA LEU A 115 -6.28 -6.48 -14.59
C LEU A 115 -5.93 -5.73 -15.88
N LEU A 116 -6.56 -4.56 -16.12
CA LEU A 116 -6.20 -3.68 -17.22
C LEU A 116 -4.76 -3.17 -17.09
N GLN A 117 -4.36 -2.77 -15.88
CA GLN A 117 -2.99 -2.38 -15.58
C GLN A 117 -2.00 -3.50 -15.92
N GLU A 118 -2.28 -4.74 -15.53
CA GLU A 118 -1.40 -5.87 -15.77
C GLU A 118 -1.22 -6.14 -17.27
N LYS A 119 -2.30 -6.03 -18.06
CA LYS A 119 -2.21 -6.09 -19.53
C LYS A 119 -1.33 -4.98 -20.11
N ILE A 120 -1.48 -3.74 -19.61
CA ILE A 120 -0.66 -2.59 -20.03
C ILE A 120 0.81 -2.80 -19.63
N TYR A 121 1.05 -3.32 -18.42
CA TYR A 121 2.36 -3.64 -17.89
C TYR A 121 3.07 -4.67 -18.77
N LEU A 122 2.44 -5.80 -19.08
CA LEU A 122 3.01 -6.85 -19.95
C LEU A 122 3.36 -6.31 -21.35
N LYS A 123 2.57 -5.39 -21.89
CA LYS A 123 2.81 -4.78 -23.20
C LYS A 123 3.96 -3.75 -23.18
N LYS A 124 4.14 -3.03 -22.08
CA LYS A 124 5.13 -1.94 -21.95
C LYS A 124 6.37 -2.30 -21.12
N PHE A 125 6.46 -3.53 -20.61
CA PHE A 125 7.54 -4.00 -19.75
C PHE A 125 8.93 -3.76 -20.35
N HIS A 126 9.09 -4.05 -21.64
CA HIS A 126 10.36 -3.88 -22.37
C HIS A 126 10.83 -2.42 -22.52
N GLN A 127 9.98 -1.42 -22.29
CA GLN A 127 10.32 0.00 -22.52
C GLN A 127 10.59 0.81 -21.23
N ARG A 128 9.99 0.43 -20.09
CA ARG A 128 10.10 1.19 -18.82
C ARG A 128 10.31 0.32 -17.57
N SER A 129 10.60 -0.96 -17.72
CA SER A 129 10.91 -1.86 -16.59
C SER A 129 9.77 -1.84 -15.54
N VAL A 130 10.10 -1.83 -14.24
CA VAL A 130 9.17 -1.93 -13.11
C VAL A 130 8.22 -0.71 -12.97
N GLU A 131 8.60 0.45 -13.50
CA GLU A 131 7.84 1.72 -13.36
C GLU A 131 6.55 1.74 -14.16
N ALA A 132 6.41 0.85 -15.14
CA ALA A 132 5.15 0.65 -15.86
C ALA A 132 3.99 0.19 -14.94
N ARG A 133 4.26 -0.23 -13.69
CA ARG A 133 3.21 -0.53 -12.70
C ARG A 133 2.59 0.71 -12.05
N LEU A 134 3.27 1.86 -12.06
CA LEU A 134 2.81 3.06 -11.36
C LEU A 134 1.78 3.89 -12.15
N TYR A 135 1.46 3.55 -13.41
CA TYR A 135 0.53 4.32 -14.22
C TYR A 135 -0.85 4.47 -13.56
N MET A 136 -1.46 3.38 -13.08
CA MET A 136 -2.75 3.48 -12.39
C MET A 136 -2.62 4.08 -10.99
N CYS A 137 -1.44 3.94 -10.36
CA CYS A 137 -1.17 4.59 -9.08
C CYS A 137 -1.22 6.11 -9.20
N CYS A 138 -0.75 6.67 -10.32
CA CYS A 138 -0.84 8.09 -10.63
C CYS A 138 -2.30 8.53 -10.82
N VAL A 139 -3.09 7.78 -11.59
CA VAL A 139 -4.52 8.08 -11.79
C VAL A 139 -5.29 8.00 -10.47
N ALA A 140 -5.09 6.93 -9.71
CA ALA A 140 -5.70 6.76 -8.39
C ALA A 140 -5.18 7.80 -7.37
N GLY A 141 -3.94 8.26 -7.51
CA GLY A 141 -3.35 9.31 -6.69
C GLY A 141 -4.03 10.67 -6.85
N ILE A 142 -4.60 10.97 -8.02
CA ILE A 142 -5.47 12.14 -8.23
C ILE A 142 -6.91 11.83 -7.79
N GLY A 143 -7.39 10.61 -8.06
CA GLY A 143 -8.73 10.17 -7.65
C GLY A 143 -8.95 10.22 -6.14
N PHE A 144 -7.91 9.90 -5.36
CA PHE A 144 -7.97 9.89 -3.90
C PHE A 144 -8.31 11.27 -3.29
N PRO A 145 -7.53 12.35 -3.46
CA PRO A 145 -7.90 13.66 -2.92
C PRO A 145 -9.23 14.18 -3.48
N VAL A 146 -9.51 13.98 -4.77
CA VAL A 146 -10.79 14.40 -5.39
C VAL A 146 -11.97 13.73 -4.68
N SER A 147 -11.91 12.43 -4.42
CA SER A 147 -12.98 11.70 -3.74
C SER A 147 -13.20 12.17 -2.29
N VAL A 148 -12.12 12.48 -1.56
CA VAL A 148 -12.20 13.00 -0.18
C VAL A 148 -12.79 14.42 -0.19
N PHE A 149 -12.41 15.27 -1.15
CA PHE A 149 -13.01 16.59 -1.35
C PHE A 149 -14.51 16.47 -1.67
N MET A 150 -14.88 15.61 -2.62
CA MET A 150 -16.28 15.39 -2.96
C MET A 150 -17.09 14.94 -1.73
N PHE A 151 -16.57 13.97 -0.96
CA PHE A 151 -17.23 13.53 0.27
C PHE A 151 -17.37 14.65 1.30
N ALA A 152 -16.31 15.45 1.51
CA ALA A 152 -16.34 16.57 2.45
C ALA A 152 -17.44 17.58 2.12
N TRP A 153 -17.53 17.99 0.86
CA TRP A 153 -18.48 19.00 0.40
C TRP A 153 -19.89 18.48 0.19
N PHE A 154 -20.05 17.18 -0.09
CA PHE A 154 -21.35 16.54 -0.12
C PHE A 154 -21.92 16.24 1.26
N SER A 155 -21.10 16.26 2.32
CA SER A 155 -21.54 16.15 3.72
C SER A 155 -22.23 17.43 4.22
N ARG A 156 -23.26 17.90 3.50
CA ARG A 156 -24.05 19.10 3.79
C ARG A 156 -25.54 18.79 3.74
N PRO A 157 -26.36 19.49 4.57
CA PRO A 157 -27.81 19.32 4.50
C PRO A 157 -28.32 19.73 3.12
N GLY A 158 -29.15 18.87 2.52
CA GLY A 158 -29.77 19.10 1.20
C GLY A 158 -29.11 18.39 0.01
N VAL A 159 -27.95 17.75 0.19
CA VAL A 159 -27.33 16.94 -0.89
C VAL A 159 -27.95 15.55 -0.94
N HIS A 160 -28.21 15.00 -2.14
CA HIS A 160 -28.77 13.66 -2.27
C HIS A 160 -27.76 12.57 -1.85
N TRP A 161 -28.20 11.60 -1.04
CA TRP A 161 -27.36 10.53 -0.48
C TRP A 161 -26.57 9.72 -1.53
N MET A 162 -27.11 9.61 -2.76
CA MET A 162 -26.43 8.93 -3.88
C MET A 162 -25.10 9.59 -4.28
N LEU A 163 -24.98 10.92 -4.17
CA LEU A 163 -23.74 11.63 -4.48
C LEU A 163 -22.64 11.31 -3.45
N LEU A 164 -23.04 11.13 -2.19
CA LEU A 164 -22.12 10.65 -1.14
C LEU A 164 -21.69 9.23 -1.43
N CYS A 165 -22.62 8.33 -1.79
CA CYS A 165 -22.30 6.96 -2.17
C CYS A 165 -21.31 6.91 -3.36
N PHE A 166 -21.52 7.74 -4.38
CA PHE A 166 -20.61 7.85 -5.52
C PHE A 166 -19.19 8.28 -5.10
N SER A 167 -19.10 9.28 -4.22
CA SER A 167 -17.82 9.76 -3.69
C SER A 167 -17.09 8.68 -2.89
N ILE A 168 -17.83 7.93 -2.06
CA ILE A 168 -17.31 6.80 -1.28
C ILE A 168 -16.82 5.69 -2.21
N THR A 169 -17.52 5.40 -3.31
CA THR A 169 -17.08 4.41 -4.30
C THR A 169 -15.75 4.80 -4.95
N ILE A 170 -15.60 6.06 -5.39
CA ILE A 170 -14.33 6.54 -5.98
C ILE A 170 -13.21 6.51 -4.94
N TYR A 171 -13.52 6.84 -3.68
CA TYR A 171 -12.57 6.79 -2.58
C TYR A 171 -12.01 5.39 -2.36
N TYR A 172 -12.88 4.39 -2.17
CA TYR A 172 -12.45 3.01 -1.97
C TYR A 172 -11.73 2.44 -3.20
N TRP A 173 -12.16 2.81 -4.41
CA TRP A 173 -11.49 2.40 -5.65
C TRP A 173 -10.05 2.94 -5.71
N SER A 174 -9.88 4.23 -5.40
CA SER A 174 -8.57 4.89 -5.39
C SER A 174 -7.66 4.27 -4.33
N MET A 175 -8.19 4.07 -3.11
CA MET A 175 -7.46 3.47 -2.00
C MET A 175 -6.99 2.04 -2.34
N PHE A 176 -7.88 1.20 -2.86
CA PHE A 176 -7.56 -0.17 -3.26
C PHE A 176 -6.49 -0.21 -4.35
N THR A 177 -6.64 0.61 -5.39
CA THR A 177 -5.71 0.67 -6.52
C THR A 177 -4.32 1.14 -6.07
N ILE A 178 -4.25 2.17 -5.21
CA ILE A 178 -2.99 2.65 -4.62
C ILE A 178 -2.32 1.55 -3.81
N TYR A 179 -3.07 0.88 -2.94
CA TYR A 179 -2.55 -0.19 -2.09
C TYR A 179 -1.92 -1.32 -2.91
N LEU A 180 -2.64 -1.83 -3.92
CA LEU A 180 -2.14 -2.92 -4.74
C LEU A 180 -0.94 -2.49 -5.59
N ALA A 181 -0.96 -1.29 -6.15
CA ALA A 181 0.15 -0.77 -6.96
C ALA A 181 1.43 -0.61 -6.13
N VAL A 182 1.35 -0.04 -4.92
CA VAL A 182 2.51 0.09 -4.02
C VAL A 182 3.01 -1.27 -3.56
N PHE A 183 2.10 -2.19 -3.21
CA PHE A 183 2.46 -3.54 -2.77
C PHE A 183 3.22 -4.31 -3.86
N THR A 184 2.72 -4.29 -5.09
CA THR A 184 3.35 -4.96 -6.24
C THR A 184 4.62 -4.25 -6.70
N TYR A 185 4.72 -2.93 -6.56
CA TYR A 185 5.94 -2.17 -6.88
C TYR A 185 7.07 -2.46 -5.88
N LEU A 186 6.79 -2.46 -4.58
CA LEU A 186 7.79 -2.77 -3.55
C LEU A 186 8.28 -4.23 -3.66
N ALA A 187 7.38 -5.16 -3.98
CA ALA A 187 7.73 -6.55 -4.20
C ALA A 187 8.73 -6.73 -5.35
N ASP A 188 8.53 -6.00 -6.46
CA ASP A 188 9.40 -6.07 -7.63
C ASP A 188 10.73 -5.34 -7.45
N CYS A 189 10.72 -4.15 -6.84
CA CYS A 189 11.94 -3.36 -6.67
C CYS A 189 12.96 -4.05 -5.73
N TYR A 190 12.46 -4.77 -4.73
CA TYR A 190 13.28 -5.32 -3.65
C TYR A 190 13.27 -6.85 -3.60
N THR A 191 13.19 -7.58 -4.72
CA THR A 191 13.01 -9.06 -4.78
C THR A 191 13.65 -9.89 -3.66
N THR A 192 14.90 -9.60 -3.27
CA THR A 192 15.63 -10.31 -2.19
C THR A 192 15.17 -9.90 -0.78
N PHE A 193 14.78 -8.64 -0.59
CA PHE A 193 14.30 -8.05 0.67
C PHE A 193 12.80 -7.67 0.63
N ALA A 194 12.04 -8.19 -0.34
CA ALA A 194 10.66 -7.79 -0.61
C ALA A 194 9.77 -7.99 0.61
N SER A 195 9.89 -9.14 1.28
CA SER A 195 9.13 -9.44 2.50
C SER A 195 9.41 -8.44 3.63
N SER A 196 10.66 -7.97 3.78
CA SER A 196 11.03 -6.99 4.80
C SER A 196 10.54 -5.59 4.43
N ALA A 197 10.59 -5.22 3.14
CA ALA A 197 10.04 -3.95 2.64
C ALA A 197 8.53 -3.86 2.90
N LEU A 198 7.80 -4.93 2.54
CA LEU A 198 6.36 -5.03 2.74
C LEU A 198 5.99 -5.06 4.22
N ALA A 199 6.78 -5.72 5.06
CA ALA A 199 6.59 -5.69 6.51
C ALA A 199 6.74 -4.27 7.08
N GLY A 200 7.75 -3.51 6.62
CA GLY A 200 7.99 -2.13 7.06
C GLY A 200 6.84 -1.20 6.64
N GLN A 201 6.40 -1.34 5.39
CA GLN A 201 5.23 -0.65 4.86
C GLN A 201 3.95 -1.00 5.64
N SER A 202 3.73 -2.27 5.98
CA SER A 202 2.56 -2.68 6.79
C SER A 202 2.63 -2.17 8.23
N MET A 203 3.82 -2.13 8.82
CA MET A 203 4.01 -1.65 10.18
C MET A 203 3.67 -0.16 10.29
N LEU A 204 4.20 0.68 9.39
CA LEU A 204 3.90 2.11 9.37
C LEU A 204 2.41 2.37 9.10
N ARG A 205 1.82 1.59 8.18
CA ARG A 205 0.38 1.63 7.88
C ARG A 205 -0.46 1.34 9.12
N ASN A 206 -0.16 0.27 9.84
CA ASN A 206 -0.93 -0.11 11.03
C ASN A 206 -0.71 0.88 12.18
N ALA A 207 0.50 1.44 12.32
CA ALA A 207 0.79 2.46 13.32
C ALA A 207 -0.04 3.74 13.07
N LEU A 208 -0.02 4.30 11.86
CA LEU A 208 -0.85 5.47 11.54
C LEU A 208 -2.34 5.14 11.58
N GLY A 209 -2.74 3.95 11.13
CA GLY A 209 -4.13 3.49 11.23
C GLY A 209 -4.65 3.43 12.67
N GLY A 210 -3.78 3.09 13.64
CA GLY A 210 -4.11 3.12 15.07
C GLY A 210 -4.10 4.53 15.66
N VAL A 211 -3.19 5.40 15.22
CA VAL A 211 -3.04 6.77 15.76
C VAL A 211 -4.16 7.71 15.29
N PHE A 212 -4.57 7.60 14.03
CA PHE A 212 -5.54 8.53 13.41
C PHE A 212 -6.88 8.62 14.16
N PRO A 213 -7.53 7.50 14.54
CA PRO A 213 -8.78 7.52 15.29
C PRO A 213 -8.73 8.29 16.63
N PHE A 214 -7.58 8.34 17.32
CA PHE A 214 -7.47 8.99 18.63
C PHE A 214 -7.79 10.48 18.62
N PHE A 215 -7.44 11.20 17.56
CA PHE A 215 -7.74 12.63 17.43
C PHE A 215 -8.99 12.90 16.57
N THR A 216 -9.44 11.91 15.81
CA THR A 216 -10.52 12.07 14.83
C THR A 216 -11.85 12.48 15.46
N VAL A 217 -12.22 11.87 16.60
CA VAL A 217 -13.47 12.21 17.31
C VAL A 217 -13.47 13.68 17.75
N LYS A 218 -12.41 14.11 18.45
CA LYS A 218 -12.26 15.50 18.91
C LYS A 218 -12.22 16.51 17.75
N MET A 219 -11.66 16.10 16.62
CA MET A 219 -11.60 16.92 15.41
C MET A 219 -12.99 17.09 14.79
N TYR A 220 -13.77 16.01 14.65
CA TYR A 220 -15.14 16.08 14.16
C TYR A 220 -16.05 16.89 15.08
N ASP A 221 -15.88 16.80 16.40
CA ASP A 221 -16.68 17.58 17.37
C ASP A 221 -16.42 19.10 17.27
N LYS A 222 -15.17 19.51 17.03
CA LYS A 222 -14.80 20.93 16.98
C LYS A 222 -14.97 21.58 15.61
N LEU A 223 -14.58 20.89 14.53
CA LEU A 223 -14.55 21.45 13.17
C LEU A 223 -15.76 21.02 12.33
N GLY A 224 -16.50 20.00 12.77
CA GLY A 224 -17.55 19.37 11.97
C GLY A 224 -16.99 18.49 10.85
N TYR A 225 -17.88 17.72 10.22
CA TYR A 225 -17.52 16.72 9.20
C TYR A 225 -16.96 17.34 7.92
N THR A 226 -17.52 18.45 7.46
CA THR A 226 -17.10 19.13 6.22
C THR A 226 -15.65 19.62 6.29
N TRP A 227 -15.31 20.40 7.32
CA TRP A 227 -13.97 20.98 7.44
C TRP A 227 -12.91 19.94 7.81
N SER A 228 -13.25 18.99 8.67
CA SER A 228 -12.35 17.88 9.03
C SER A 228 -11.94 17.06 7.81
N ASN A 229 -12.91 16.65 6.98
CA ASN A 229 -12.62 15.89 5.76
C ASN A 229 -11.91 16.75 4.70
N THR A 230 -12.16 18.07 4.67
CA THR A 230 -11.45 19.00 3.77
C THR A 230 -9.96 19.09 4.12
N ILE A 231 -9.61 19.10 5.41
CA ILE A 231 -8.20 19.08 5.85
C ILE A 231 -7.53 17.78 5.39
N PHE A 232 -8.19 16.63 5.56
CA PHE A 232 -7.67 15.37 5.03
C PHE A 232 -7.51 15.38 3.52
N ALA A 233 -8.43 16.01 2.78
CA ALA A 233 -8.34 16.15 1.33
C ALA A 233 -7.17 17.04 0.92
N CYS A 234 -6.92 18.13 1.64
CA CYS A 234 -5.77 19.01 1.39
C CYS A 234 -4.43 18.29 1.65
N LEU A 235 -4.34 17.55 2.74
CA LEU A 235 -3.16 16.73 3.05
C LEU A 235 -2.97 15.61 2.02
N ALA A 236 -4.06 14.97 1.58
CA ALA A 236 -4.04 13.99 0.50
C ALA A 236 -3.53 14.61 -0.82
N LEU A 237 -3.95 15.84 -1.13
CA LEU A 237 -3.51 16.57 -2.31
C LEU A 237 -2.03 16.95 -2.25
N LEU A 238 -1.53 17.33 -1.08
CA LEU A 238 -0.10 17.59 -0.86
C LEU A 238 0.76 16.35 -1.07
N LEU A 239 0.24 15.17 -0.74
CA LEU A 239 0.95 13.90 -0.90
C LEU A 239 0.70 13.25 -2.28
N ALA A 240 -0.29 13.72 -3.04
CA ALA A 240 -0.61 13.19 -4.37
C ALA A 240 0.56 13.24 -5.38
N PRO A 241 1.49 14.22 -5.36
CA PRO A 241 2.65 14.24 -6.26
C PRO A 241 3.68 13.14 -5.99
N ILE A 242 3.70 12.51 -4.80
CA ILE A 242 4.70 11.49 -4.44
C ILE A 242 4.78 10.34 -5.46
N PRO A 243 3.68 9.65 -5.83
CA PRO A 243 3.72 8.62 -6.85
C PRO A 243 4.18 9.14 -8.21
N PHE A 244 3.85 10.38 -8.59
CA PHE A 244 4.32 10.99 -9.84
C PHE A 244 5.83 11.24 -9.82
N VAL A 245 6.35 11.80 -8.74
CA VAL A 245 7.79 12.06 -8.59
C VAL A 245 8.58 10.75 -8.67
N ILE A 246 8.09 9.69 -8.02
CA ILE A 246 8.72 8.36 -8.07
C ILE A 246 8.58 7.74 -9.46
N PHE A 247 7.47 7.96 -10.16
CA PHE A 247 7.28 7.51 -11.54
C PHE A 247 8.26 8.16 -12.54
N PHE A 248 8.64 9.44 -12.34
CA PHE A 248 9.59 10.11 -13.22
C PHE A 248 11.06 9.98 -12.77
N THR A 249 11.30 9.85 -11.47
CA THR A 249 12.65 9.86 -10.87
C THR A 249 13.13 8.48 -10.46
N GLY A 250 12.27 7.46 -10.52
CA GLY A 250 12.55 6.07 -10.16
C GLY A 250 13.85 5.50 -10.74
N PRO A 251 14.24 5.78 -12.01
CA PRO A 251 15.47 5.21 -12.57
C PRO A 251 16.72 5.88 -12.00
N ARG A 252 16.62 7.17 -11.61
CA ARG A 252 17.73 7.93 -11.03
C ARG A 252 17.95 7.58 -9.56
N ILE A 253 16.86 7.34 -8.82
CA ILE A 253 16.92 6.98 -7.40
C ILE A 253 17.34 5.50 -7.24
N ARG A 254 16.91 4.59 -8.13
CA ARG A 254 17.41 3.20 -8.17
C ARG A 254 18.92 3.12 -8.39
N LYS A 255 19.52 4.03 -9.17
CA LYS A 255 20.98 4.08 -9.38
C LYS A 255 21.79 4.47 -8.14
N HIS A 256 21.17 5.16 -7.16
CA HIS A 256 21.82 5.54 -5.90
C HIS A 256 21.48 4.59 -4.73
N SER A 257 20.50 3.70 -4.90
CA SER A 257 20.15 2.69 -3.89
C SER A 257 21.01 1.45 -4.10
N GLY A 258 21.98 1.22 -3.20
CA GLY A 258 22.87 0.05 -3.26
C GLY A 258 22.19 -1.30 -2.98
N ARG A 259 20.87 -1.34 -2.79
CA ARG A 259 20.10 -2.56 -2.48
C ARG A 259 18.94 -2.82 -3.45
N CYS A 260 18.68 -1.91 -4.39
CA CYS A 260 17.77 -2.16 -5.51
C CYS A 260 18.48 -2.93 -6.62
N ILE A 261 17.73 -3.71 -7.41
CA ILE A 261 18.27 -4.27 -8.65
C ILE A 261 18.70 -3.10 -9.54
N HIS A 262 19.92 -3.12 -10.03
CA HIS A 262 20.36 -2.23 -11.11
C HIS A 262 20.09 -2.98 -12.43
N ASP A 263 19.34 -2.33 -13.32
CA ASP A 263 19.16 -2.82 -14.69
C ASP A 263 20.48 -2.64 -15.47
#